data_AF-A0A0D2PR74-F1
#
_entry.id   AF-A0A0D2PR74-F1
#
_cell.length_a   1.000
_cell.length_b   1.000
_cell.length_c   1.000
_cell.angle_alpha   90.00
_cell.angle_beta   90.00
_cell.angle_gamma   90.00
#
_symmetry.space_group_name_H-M   'P 1'
#
loop_
_entity.id
_entity.type
_entity.pdbx_description
1 polymer ?
#
loop_
_entity_poly.entity_id
_entity_poly.type
_entity_poly.pdbx_seq_one_letter_code
_entity_poly.pdbx_strand_id
1 'polypeptide(L)' 'VLTRWTAHYMAYRRLLQLYPTLRSILFADASRPDELKVLVSGDAKAREKAEEMVKIIENPSFWHAIALYVLPL' A
#
# COMPACT_ATOMS: atom_id res chain seq x y z
N VAL A 1 -21.12 -5.91 -17.80
CA VAL A 1 -20.40 -4.62 -17.76
C VAL A 1 -19.97 -4.37 -16.33
N LEU A 2 -18.67 -4.33 -16.02
CA LEU A 2 -18.19 -3.79 -14.74
C LEU A 2 -18.64 -2.33 -14.69
N THR A 3 -19.58 -2.03 -13.80
CA THR A 3 -19.92 -0.63 -13.55
C THR A 3 -18.73 0.03 -12.85
N ARG A 4 -18.66 1.37 -12.92
CA ARG A 4 -17.63 2.14 -12.20
C ARG A 4 -17.55 1.73 -10.72
N TRP A 5 -18.69 1.49 -10.09
CA TRP A 5 -18.81 1.03 -8.70
C TRP A 5 -18.21 -0.35 -8.46
N THR A 6 -18.46 -1.30 -9.36
CA THR A 6 -17.93 -2.66 -9.24
C THR A 6 -16.40 -2.68 -9.42
N ALA A 7 -15.87 -1.82 -10.29
CA ALA A 7 -14.42 -1.67 -10.46
C ALA A 7 -13.75 -1.12 -9.19
N HIS A 8 -14.30 -0.05 -8.59
CA HIS A 8 -13.78 0.50 -7.33
C HIS A 8 -13.85 -0.50 -6.18
N TYR A 9 -14.99 -1.20 -6.04
CA TYR A 9 -15.15 -2.26 -5.04
C TYR A 9 -14.08 -3.35 -5.17
N MET A 10 -13.89 -3.89 -6.37
CA MET A 10 -12.90 -4.96 -6.62
C MET A 10 -11.47 -4.47 -6.37
N ALA A 11 -11.16 -3.24 -6.76
CA ALA A 11 -9.84 -2.64 -6.51
C ALA A 11 -9.57 -2.50 -5.02
N TYR A 12 -10.51 -1.93 -4.26
CA TYR A 12 -10.37 -1.76 -2.80
C TYR A 12 -10.31 -3.09 -2.07
N ARG A 13 -11.15 -4.07 -2.45
CA ARG A 13 -11.10 -5.42 -1.90
C ARG A 13 -9.74 -6.08 -2.14
N ARG A 14 -9.20 -5.95 -3.36
CA ARG A 14 -7.87 -6.48 -3.68
C ARG A 14 -6.78 -5.76 -2.91
N LEU A 15 -6.90 -4.45 -2.73
CA LEU A 15 -5.94 -3.65 -1.99
C LEU A 15 -5.91 -4.05 -0.51
N LEU A 16 -7.06 -4.26 0.12
CA LEU A 16 -7.17 -4.78 1.49
C LEU A 16 -6.54 -6.17 1.64
N GLN A 17 -6.74 -7.06 0.67
CA GLN A 17 -6.08 -8.38 0.66
C GLN A 17 -4.56 -8.30 0.57
N LEU A 18 -4.03 -7.29 -0.13
CA LEU A 18 -2.59 -7.08 -0.30
C LEU A 18 -1.94 -6.36 0.89
N TYR A 19 -2.72 -5.69 1.74
CA TYR A 19 -2.18 -4.90 2.85
C TYR A 19 -1.17 -5.65 3.74
N PRO A 20 -1.45 -6.89 4.22
CA PRO A 20 -0.49 -7.62 5.04
C PRO A 20 0.82 -7.91 4.28
N THR A 21 0.73 -8.25 2.99
CA THR A 21 1.88 -8.49 2.13
C THR A 21 2.72 -7.23 1.95
N LEU A 22 2.07 -6.08 1.68
CA LEU A 22 2.77 -4.79 1.54
C LEU A 22 3.49 -4.41 2.84
N ARG A 23 2.85 -4.59 4.00
CA ARG A 23 3.47 -4.38 5.31
C ARG A 23 4.66 -5.32 5.54
N SER A 24 4.53 -6.58 5.17
CA SER A 24 5.63 -7.55 5.29
C SER A 24 6.82 -7.19 4.41
N ILE A 25 6.58 -6.69 3.19
CA ILE A 25 7.64 -6.25 2.28
C ILE A 25 8.36 -5.03 2.85
N LEU A 26 7.62 -4.03 3.36
CA LEU A 26 8.20 -2.87 4.03
C LEU A 26 9.06 -3.25 5.23
N PHE A 27 8.53 -4.11 6.10
CA PHE A 27 9.26 -4.56 7.29
C PHE A 27 10.53 -5.32 6.92
N ALA A 28 10.45 -6.22 5.94
CA ALA A 28 11.59 -6.98 5.46
C ALA A 28 12.68 -6.07 4.88
N ASP A 29 12.32 -5.06 4.07
CA ASP A 29 13.30 -4.12 3.51
C ASP A 29 13.88 -3.20 4.59
N ALA A 30 13.07 -2.71 5.53
CA ALA A 30 13.52 -1.86 6.64
C ALA A 30 14.56 -2.56 7.54
N SER A 31 14.49 -3.88 7.65
CA SER A 31 15.44 -4.69 8.43
C SER A 31 16.80 -4.92 7.74
N ARG A 32 16.93 -4.56 6.45
CA ARG A 32 18.16 -4.71 5.69
C ARG A 32 19.15 -3.56 5.98
N PRO A 33 20.46 -3.80 5.82
CA PRO A 33 21.44 -2.73 5.71
C PRO A 33 21.05 -1.72 4.63
N ASP A 34 21.38 -0.44 4.82
CA ASP A 34 20.99 0.63 3.89
C ASP A 34 21.42 0.37 2.44
N GLU A 35 22.57 -0.27 2.23
CA GLU A 35 23.11 -0.65 0.92
C GLU A 35 22.27 -1.73 0.20
N LEU A 36 21.45 -2.49 0.94
CA LEU A 36 20.62 -3.58 0.44
C LEU A 36 19.12 -3.22 0.42
N LYS A 37 18.75 -2.00 0.82
CA LYS A 37 17.38 -1.50 0.73
C LYS A 37 17.02 -1.23 -0.73
N VAL A 38 15.88 -1.74 -1.15
CA VAL A 38 15.44 -1.61 -2.55
C VAL A 38 14.17 -0.78 -2.71
N LEU A 39 13.39 -0.59 -1.65
CA LEU A 39 12.09 0.08 -1.75
C LEU A 39 12.19 1.60 -1.91
N VAL A 40 13.10 2.26 -1.18
CA VAL A 40 13.39 3.70 -1.33
C VAL A 40 14.75 3.84 -2.01
N SER A 41 14.75 3.72 -3.33
CA SER A 41 15.97 3.70 -4.15
C SER A 41 15.79 4.50 -5.44
N GLY A 42 16.88 4.72 -6.19
CA GLY A 42 16.88 5.48 -7.44
C GLY A 42 17.08 6.99 -7.27
N ASP A 43 16.61 7.75 -8.25
CA ASP A 43 16.72 9.22 -8.28
C ASP A 43 15.81 9.92 -7.24
N ALA A 44 15.98 11.23 -7.08
CA ALA A 44 15.24 12.01 -6.08
C ALA A 44 13.71 11.88 -6.23
N LYS A 45 13.21 11.82 -7.46
CA LYS A 45 11.77 11.72 -7.76
C LYS A 45 11.24 10.33 -7.41
N ALA A 46 11.99 9.28 -7.74
CA ALA A 46 11.64 7.90 -7.37
C ALA A 46 11.60 7.73 -5.85
N ARG A 47 12.57 8.31 -5.14
CA ARG A 47 12.63 8.28 -3.67
C ARG A 47 11.47 9.01 -3.02
N GLU A 48 11.17 10.24 -3.46
CA GLU A 48 10.00 10.99 -2.98
C GLU A 48 8.72 10.17 -3.16
N LYS A 49 8.56 9.56 -4.34
CA LYS A 49 7.38 8.74 -4.61
C LYS A 49 7.31 7.49 -3.73
N ALA A 50 8.44 6.82 -3.50
CA ALA A 50 8.52 5.67 -2.62
C ALA A 50 8.16 6.05 -1.18
N GLU A 51 8.67 7.18 -0.68
CA GLU A 51 8.36 7.69 0.65
C GLU A 51 6.87 8.03 0.84
N GLU A 52 6.22 8.61 -0.17
CA GLU A 52 4.76 8.79 -0.17
C GLU A 52 4.02 7.44 -0.04
N MET A 53 4.46 6.42 -0.78
CA MET A 53 3.84 5.11 -0.76
C MET A 53 4.03 4.40 0.58
N VAL A 54 5.23 4.52 1.18
CA VAL A 54 5.49 4.03 2.54
C VAL A 54 4.51 4.70 3.51
N LYS A 55 4.40 6.03 3.49
CA LYS A 55 3.47 6.77 4.37
C LYS A 55 2.02 6.30 4.22
N ILE A 56 1.56 6.00 3.00
CA ILE A 56 0.22 5.46 2.77
C ILE A 56 0.06 4.06 3.36
N ILE A 57 1.01 3.17 3.10
CA ILE A 57 0.96 1.78 3.59
C ILE A 57 1.00 1.76 5.13
N GLU A 58 1.75 2.64 5.76
CA GLU A 58 1.85 2.72 7.21
C GLU A 58 0.71 3.47 7.89
N ASN A 59 -0.17 4.15 7.15
CA ASN A 59 -1.30 4.90 7.69
C ASN A 59 -2.50 3.98 8.02
N PRO A 60 -2.79 3.69 9.30
CA PRO A 60 -3.88 2.77 9.66
C PRO A 60 -5.27 3.33 9.30
N SER A 61 -5.45 4.65 9.36
CA SER A 61 -6.72 5.32 9.07
C SER A 61 -7.12 5.17 7.60
N PHE A 62 -6.14 5.17 6.69
CA PHE A 62 -6.38 4.92 5.26
C PHE A 62 -6.99 3.52 5.04
N TRP A 63 -6.38 2.49 5.62
CA TRP A 63 -6.85 1.11 5.48
C TRP A 63 -8.21 0.88 6.16
N HIS A 64 -8.42 1.49 7.33
CA HIS A 64 -9.70 1.44 8.01
C HIS A 64 -10.82 2.07 7.18
N ALA A 65 -10.57 3.25 6.59
CA ALA A 65 -11.55 3.91 5.73
C ALA A 65 -11.91 3.05 4.51
N ILE A 66 -10.93 2.41 3.86
CA ILE A 66 -11.20 1.50 2.73
C ILE A 66 -12.03 0.29 3.16
N ALA A 67 -11.74 -0.28 4.33
CA ALA A 67 -12.49 -1.42 4.86
C ALA A 67 -13.99 -1.10 5.03
N LEU A 68 -14.33 0.10 5.51
CA LEU A 68 -15.72 0.55 5.65
C LEU A 68 -16.49 0.59 4.32
N TYR A 69 -15.81 0.88 3.20
CA TYR A 69 -16.46 0.90 1.88
C TYR A 69 -16.62 -0.49 1.24
N VAL A 70 -15.85 -1.49 1.67
CA VAL A 70 -15.82 -2.84 1.07
C VAL A 70 -16.60 -3.87 1.90
N LEU A 71 -16.63 -3.70 3.22
CA LEU A 71 -17.35 -4.56 4.14
C LEU A 71 -18.52 -3.75 4.75
N PRO A 72 -19.63 -3.58 4.01
CA PRO A 72 -20.86 -3.18 4.67
C PRO A 72 -21.23 -4.32 5.64
N LEU A 73 -21.54 -3.95 6.88
CA LEU A 73 -21.98 -4.83 7.97
C LEU A 73 -22.98 -5.91 7.50
#